data_AF-I3CS25-F1
#
_entry.id   AF-I3CS25-F1
#
_cell.length_a   1.000
_cell.length_b   1.000
_cell.length_c   1.000
_cell.angle_alpha   90.00
_cell.angle_beta   90.00
_cell.angle_gamma   90.00
#
_symmetry.space_group_name_H-M   'P 1'
#
loop_
_entity.id
_entity.type
_entity.pdbx_description
1 polymer ?
#
loop_
_entity_poly.entity_id
_entity_poly.type
_entity_poly.pdbx_seq_one_letter_code
_entity_poly.pdbx_strand_id
1 'polypeptide(L)'
;MLNDVLGISGNEDPHFPDENIIEWNIYAGLGAEEHIPHDEARQRMMRILNNIRAAGRRHYIERSLPRLNGAQALHFAITSPVHSLDPAYVPDLDEWMSLPADATWCLQLEHAYLTLTLTRDMERLDRNKPGAYFLKLSLVGSKEEARQIVGPAKRSDWQNALSSELPLLKQDRDQAEETLRRRGVVIDSAYQDPSIP
;
A
#
# COMPACT_ATOMS: atom_id res chain seq x y z
N MET A 1 6.08 5.78 16.18
CA MET A 1 7.30 4.94 16.11
C MET A 1 6.85 3.48 16.18
N LEU A 2 7.43 2.59 15.38
CA LEU A 2 7.19 1.14 15.46
C LEU A 2 7.96 0.61 16.66
N ASN A 3 7.25 0.06 17.64
CA ASN A 3 7.85 -0.34 18.91
C ASN A 3 7.96 -1.88 19.07
N ASP A 4 7.23 -2.64 18.26
CA ASP A 4 7.07 -4.09 18.41
C ASP A 4 7.57 -4.84 17.16
N VAL A 5 8.81 -4.58 16.77
CA VAL A 5 9.46 -5.21 15.60
C VAL A 5 9.78 -6.67 15.91
N LEU A 6 9.28 -7.57 15.08
CA LEU A 6 9.43 -9.03 15.18
C LEU A 6 10.55 -9.54 14.28
N GLY A 7 10.85 -8.85 13.17
CA GLY A 7 11.90 -9.25 12.25
C GLY A 7 12.12 -8.25 11.13
N ILE A 8 13.30 -8.33 10.52
CA ILE A 8 13.69 -7.54 9.35
C ILE A 8 14.37 -8.49 8.38
N SER A 9 14.03 -8.39 7.09
CA SER A 9 14.72 -9.12 6.02
C SER A 9 15.01 -8.18 4.84
N GLY A 10 16.04 -8.48 4.07
CA GLY A 10 16.39 -7.77 2.85
C GLY A 10 16.57 -8.73 1.69
N ASN A 11 16.16 -8.30 0.50
CA ASN A 11 16.35 -9.03 -0.75
C ASN A 11 17.39 -8.31 -1.61
N GLU A 12 18.38 -9.05 -2.10
CA GLU A 12 19.33 -8.58 -3.11
C GLU A 12 19.01 -9.21 -4.48
N ASP A 13 19.45 -8.56 -5.55
CA ASP A 13 19.45 -9.15 -6.90
C ASP A 13 20.87 -9.09 -7.48
N PRO A 14 21.53 -10.25 -7.66
CA PRO A 14 22.88 -10.31 -8.21
C PRO A 14 23.05 -9.70 -9.61
N HIS A 15 21.97 -9.51 -10.37
CA HIS A 15 22.03 -8.83 -11.66
C HIS A 15 22.15 -7.30 -11.53
N PHE A 16 21.91 -6.75 -10.33
CA PHE A 16 21.94 -5.32 -10.03
C PHE A 16 22.73 -5.06 -8.73
N PRO A 17 24.01 -5.47 -8.70
CA PRO A 17 24.82 -5.47 -7.47
C PRO A 17 25.02 -4.07 -6.88
N ASP A 18 25.00 -3.02 -7.72
CA ASP A 18 25.17 -1.63 -7.30
C ASP A 18 24.05 -1.13 -6.38
N GLU A 19 22.90 -1.80 -6.36
CA GLU A 19 21.76 -1.45 -5.52
C GLU A 19 21.83 -2.09 -4.13
N ASN A 20 22.73 -3.06 -3.91
CA ASN A 20 22.83 -3.90 -2.73
C ASN A 20 21.49 -4.59 -2.40
N ILE A 21 20.61 -3.93 -1.65
CA ILE A 21 19.31 -4.44 -1.24
C ILE A 21 18.22 -3.70 -2.01
N ILE A 22 17.49 -4.44 -2.84
CA ILE A 22 16.42 -3.92 -3.72
C ILE A 22 15.08 -3.78 -2.99
N GLU A 23 14.89 -4.56 -1.92
CA GLU A 23 13.69 -4.53 -1.08
C GLU A 23 14.03 -4.84 0.38
N TRP A 24 13.50 -4.03 1.28
CA TRP A 24 13.48 -4.31 2.71
C TRP A 24 12.08 -4.67 3.18
N ASN A 25 11.99 -5.68 4.04
CA ASN A 25 10.75 -6.06 4.71
C ASN A 25 10.93 -5.96 6.21
N ILE A 26 10.01 -5.27 6.88
CA ILE A 26 9.94 -5.16 8.34
C ILE A 26 8.62 -5.77 8.79
N TYR A 27 8.70 -6.65 9.78
CA TYR A 27 7.57 -7.35 10.37
C TYR A 27 7.39 -6.89 11.80
N ALA A 28 6.16 -6.54 12.17
CA ALA A 28 5.85 -6.01 13.49
C ALA A 28 4.45 -6.42 13.96
N GLY A 29 4.26 -6.46 15.28
CA GLY A 29 2.92 -6.43 15.87
C GLY A 29 2.37 -5.00 15.86
N LEU A 30 1.04 -4.85 15.98
CA LEU A 30 0.44 -3.56 16.33
C LEU A 30 0.47 -3.29 17.85
N GLY A 31 0.92 -4.24 18.66
CA GLY A 31 1.23 -4.03 20.06
C GLY A 31 2.16 -5.08 20.64
N ALA A 32 2.64 -4.81 21.85
CA ALA A 32 3.52 -5.69 22.61
C ALA A 32 2.85 -7.00 23.02
N GLU A 33 1.52 -6.98 23.17
CA GLU A 33 0.70 -8.16 23.41
C GLU A 33 0.22 -8.77 22.09
N GLU A 34 0.04 -10.09 22.09
CA GLU A 34 -0.50 -10.83 20.94
C GLU A 34 -1.90 -10.36 20.54
N HIS A 35 -2.68 -9.90 21.52
CA HIS A 35 -4.04 -9.43 21.33
C HIS A 35 -4.19 -7.95 21.67
N ILE A 36 -5.07 -7.26 20.95
CA ILE A 36 -5.32 -5.83 21.13
C ILE A 36 -6.78 -5.50 20.82
N PRO A 37 -7.45 -4.59 21.58
CA PRO A 37 -8.77 -4.11 21.23
C PRO A 37 -8.79 -3.51 19.81
N HIS A 38 -9.83 -3.82 19.02
CA HIS A 38 -9.90 -3.40 17.62
C HIS A 38 -9.76 -1.88 17.41
N ASP A 39 -10.40 -1.08 18.27
CA ASP A 39 -10.30 0.38 18.17
C ASP A 39 -8.91 0.90 18.53
N GLU A 40 -8.23 0.25 19.47
CA GLU A 40 -6.87 0.60 19.82
C GLU A 40 -5.90 0.27 18.67
N ALA A 41 -6.08 -0.89 18.01
CA ALA A 41 -5.32 -1.25 16.81
C ALA A 41 -5.51 -0.23 15.69
N ARG A 42 -6.77 0.19 15.44
CA ARG A 42 -7.12 1.26 14.49
C ARG A 42 -6.36 2.54 14.81
N GLN A 43 -6.45 3.03 16.05
CA GLN A 43 -5.78 4.25 16.48
C GLN A 43 -4.25 4.16 16.39
N ARG A 44 -3.66 2.99 16.69
CA ARG A 44 -2.21 2.75 16.54
C ARG A 44 -1.78 2.78 15.08
N MET A 45 -2.51 2.11 14.19
CA MET A 45 -2.23 2.12 12.75
C MET A 45 -2.32 3.55 12.19
N MET A 46 -3.36 4.30 12.54
CA MET A 46 -3.52 5.68 12.09
C MET A 46 -2.39 6.60 12.59
N ARG A 47 -1.89 6.38 13.81
CA ARG A 47 -0.70 7.09 14.31
C ARG A 47 0.55 6.74 13.51
N ILE A 48 0.74 5.48 13.10
CA ILE A 48 1.87 5.09 12.26
C ILE A 48 1.81 5.81 10.91
N LEU A 49 0.66 5.77 10.23
CA LEU A 49 0.45 6.44 8.94
C LEU A 49 0.66 7.96 9.03
N ASN A 50 0.10 8.60 10.06
CA ASN A 50 0.28 10.04 10.27
C ASN A 50 1.75 10.43 10.49
N ASN A 51 2.51 9.64 11.24
CA ASN A 51 3.94 9.90 11.43
C ASN A 51 4.73 9.77 10.12
N ILE A 52 4.42 8.77 9.30
CA ILE A 52 5.07 8.59 7.99
C ILE A 52 4.71 9.77 7.06
N ARG A 53 3.43 10.14 6.99
CA ARG A 53 2.98 11.28 6.17
C ARG A 53 3.58 12.61 6.61
N ALA A 54 3.71 12.84 7.92
CA ALA A 54 4.35 14.04 8.46
C ALA A 54 5.82 14.19 8.02
N ALA A 55 6.50 13.10 7.64
CA ALA A 55 7.82 13.13 7.02
C ALA A 55 7.80 13.48 5.51
N GLY A 56 6.69 14.02 5.00
CA GLY A 56 6.53 14.49 3.62
C GLY A 56 6.21 13.39 2.61
N ARG A 57 5.81 12.19 3.06
CA ARG A 57 5.48 11.07 2.16
C ARG A 57 4.09 11.23 1.58
N ARG A 58 3.96 10.98 0.27
CA ARG A 58 2.71 11.16 -0.48
C ARG A 58 2.02 9.82 -0.69
N HIS A 59 0.69 9.82 -0.77
CA HIS A 59 -0.07 8.64 -1.18
C HIS A 59 0.40 8.20 -2.58
N TYR A 60 0.68 6.91 -2.74
CA TYR A 60 0.93 6.29 -4.04
C TYR A 60 -0.26 5.42 -4.41
N ILE A 61 -0.80 5.61 -5.60
CA ILE A 61 -1.85 4.80 -6.18
C ILE A 61 -1.21 4.07 -7.35
N GLU A 62 -1.33 2.74 -7.39
CA GLU A 62 -0.78 1.93 -8.46
C GLU A 62 -1.25 2.43 -9.84
N ARG A 63 -0.37 2.32 -10.84
CA ARG A 63 -0.53 2.95 -12.16
C ARG A 63 -1.74 2.48 -12.96
N SER A 64 -2.18 1.26 -12.72
CA SER A 64 -3.36 0.63 -13.32
C SER A 64 -4.65 0.92 -12.55
N LEU A 65 -4.56 1.42 -11.32
CA LEU A 65 -5.69 1.52 -10.40
C LEU A 65 -6.33 2.92 -10.40
N PRO A 66 -7.66 3.02 -10.18
CA PRO A 66 -8.38 4.28 -10.21
C PRO A 66 -7.93 5.22 -9.09
N ARG A 67 -7.88 6.53 -9.40
CA ARG A 67 -7.47 7.58 -8.46
C ARG A 67 -8.59 7.92 -7.49
N LEU A 68 -8.68 7.13 -6.43
CA LEU A 68 -9.67 7.28 -5.35
C LEU A 68 -9.00 7.77 -4.07
N ASN A 69 -9.73 8.55 -3.28
CA ASN A 69 -9.27 9.06 -1.99
C ASN A 69 -10.37 8.92 -0.92
N GLY A 70 -10.01 9.16 0.34
CA GLY A 70 -10.93 9.13 1.47
C GLY A 70 -11.75 7.84 1.57
N ALA A 71 -13.04 8.00 1.89
CA ALA A 71 -14.00 6.91 2.01
C ALA A 71 -14.20 6.14 0.68
N GLN A 72 -13.99 6.77 -0.49
CA GLN A 72 -14.15 6.09 -1.78
C GLN A 72 -13.06 5.06 -2.01
N ALA A 73 -11.81 5.35 -1.60
CA ALA A 73 -10.73 4.37 -1.63
C ALA A 73 -11.03 3.19 -0.71
N LEU A 74 -11.54 3.45 0.51
CA LEU A 74 -11.93 2.40 1.45
C LEU A 74 -13.03 1.50 0.90
N HIS A 75 -14.13 2.07 0.42
CA HIS A 75 -15.24 1.30 -0.13
C HIS A 75 -14.83 0.47 -1.35
N PHE A 76 -13.95 1.02 -2.19
CA PHE A 76 -13.43 0.29 -3.35
C PHE A 76 -12.54 -0.88 -2.91
N ALA A 77 -11.61 -0.65 -1.98
CA ALA A 77 -10.68 -1.65 -1.45
C ALA A 77 -11.38 -2.86 -0.81
N ILE A 78 -12.55 -2.67 -0.18
CA ILE A 78 -13.37 -3.78 0.35
C ILE A 78 -13.76 -4.76 -0.75
N THR A 79 -14.08 -4.27 -1.94
CA THR A 79 -14.50 -5.08 -3.09
C THR A 79 -13.36 -5.43 -4.06
N SER A 80 -12.25 -4.70 -3.96
CA SER A 80 -11.05 -4.87 -4.77
C SER A 80 -9.81 -4.73 -3.86
N PRO A 81 -9.44 -5.79 -3.11
CA PRO A 81 -8.41 -5.73 -2.06
C PRO A 81 -7.00 -5.38 -2.56
N VAL A 82 -6.79 -5.36 -3.88
CA VAL A 82 -5.56 -4.88 -4.51
C VAL A 82 -5.41 -3.36 -4.44
N HIS A 83 -6.49 -2.62 -4.22
CA HIS A 83 -6.47 -1.17 -4.11
C HIS A 83 -6.02 -0.71 -2.73
N SER A 84 -5.01 0.15 -2.71
CA SER A 84 -4.48 0.74 -1.48
C SER A 84 -5.43 1.78 -0.90
N LEU A 85 -5.61 1.72 0.41
CA LEU A 85 -6.34 2.72 1.18
C LEU A 85 -5.62 4.08 1.17
N ASP A 86 -6.41 5.15 1.28
CA ASP A 86 -5.88 6.50 1.45
C ASP A 86 -5.24 6.65 2.85
N PRO A 87 -3.93 6.92 2.96
CA PRO A 87 -3.25 7.04 4.25
C PRO A 87 -3.64 8.31 5.03
N ALA A 88 -4.41 9.23 4.43
CA ALA A 88 -5.00 10.38 5.10
C ALA A 88 -6.40 10.13 5.67
N TYR A 89 -7.07 9.05 5.25
CA TYR A 89 -8.41 8.72 5.73
C TYR A 89 -8.35 8.01 7.07
N VAL A 90 -9.14 8.47 8.03
CA VAL A 90 -9.26 7.84 9.35
C VAL A 90 -10.62 7.14 9.39
N PRO A 91 -10.66 5.80 9.18
CA PRO A 91 -11.92 5.09 9.26
C PRO A 91 -12.46 5.13 10.69
N ASP A 92 -13.78 5.08 10.83
CA ASP A 92 -14.39 4.75 12.11
C ASP A 92 -14.19 3.26 12.46
N LEU A 93 -14.70 2.82 13.61
CA LEU A 93 -14.53 1.43 14.03
C LEU A 93 -15.31 0.45 13.15
N ASP A 94 -16.48 0.85 12.63
CA ASP A 94 -17.29 -0.04 11.78
C ASP A 94 -16.64 -0.21 10.41
N GLU A 95 -16.14 0.88 9.81
CA GLU A 95 -15.32 0.85 8.59
C GLU A 95 -14.05 0.02 8.79
N TRP A 96 -13.34 0.20 9.91
CA TRP A 96 -12.17 -0.61 10.26
C TRP A 96 -12.50 -2.10 10.39
N MET A 97 -13.64 -2.44 10.99
CA MET A 97 -14.09 -3.83 11.09
C MET A 97 -14.46 -4.41 9.72
N SER A 98 -14.87 -3.58 8.75
CA SER A 98 -15.20 -4.01 7.39
C SER A 98 -14.00 -4.26 6.47
N LEU A 99 -12.79 -3.86 6.87
CA LEU A 99 -11.59 -4.04 6.04
C LEU A 99 -11.35 -5.51 5.67
N PRO A 100 -10.78 -5.78 4.48
CA PRO A 100 -10.32 -7.13 4.13
C PRO A 100 -9.27 -7.65 5.12
N ALA A 101 -9.00 -8.95 5.06
CA ALA A 101 -7.99 -9.58 5.91
C ALA A 101 -6.63 -8.88 5.78
N ASP A 102 -6.25 -8.54 4.55
CA ASP A 102 -5.07 -7.74 4.22
C ASP A 102 -5.50 -6.37 3.69
N ALA A 103 -5.24 -5.33 4.47
CA ALA A 103 -5.46 -3.94 4.09
C ALA A 103 -4.11 -3.27 3.80
N THR A 104 -4.01 -2.56 2.67
CA THR A 104 -2.75 -1.98 2.21
C THR A 104 -2.80 -0.45 2.15
N TRP A 105 -1.68 0.19 2.47
CA TRP A 105 -1.43 1.61 2.21
C TRP A 105 -0.10 1.74 1.46
N CYS A 106 -0.11 2.47 0.36
CA CYS A 106 1.07 2.68 -0.47
C CYS A 106 1.50 4.15 -0.40
N LEU A 107 2.78 4.40 -0.16
CA LEU A 107 3.35 5.74 -0.07
C LEU A 107 4.58 5.88 -0.95
N GLN A 108 4.69 7.02 -1.62
CA GLN A 108 5.87 7.41 -2.36
C GLN A 108 6.89 8.10 -1.44
N LEU A 109 8.14 7.64 -1.52
CA LEU A 109 9.34 8.29 -0.98
C LEU A 109 10.17 8.85 -2.15
N GLU A 110 11.22 9.62 -1.85
CA GLU A 110 12.05 10.27 -2.88
C GLU A 110 12.67 9.26 -3.87
N HIS A 111 13.14 8.11 -3.38
CA HIS A 111 13.82 7.09 -4.19
C HIS A 111 13.26 5.68 -4.01
N ALA A 112 12.09 5.57 -3.38
CA ALA A 112 11.50 4.29 -2.99
C ALA A 112 9.97 4.37 -2.85
N TYR A 113 9.35 3.22 -2.72
CA TYR A 113 7.94 3.04 -2.43
C TYR A 113 7.79 2.25 -1.14
N LEU A 114 6.90 2.69 -0.27
CA LEU A 114 6.62 2.04 1.01
C LEU A 114 5.19 1.51 0.99
N THR A 115 5.06 0.20 1.12
CA THR A 115 3.77 -0.47 1.29
C THR A 115 3.64 -0.94 2.72
N LEU A 116 2.57 -0.52 3.40
CA LEU A 116 2.16 -1.06 4.69
C LEU A 116 1.02 -2.03 4.45
N THR A 117 1.19 -3.29 4.81
CA THR A 117 0.15 -4.31 4.79
C THR A 117 -0.21 -4.66 6.22
N LEU A 118 -1.47 -4.41 6.58
CA LEU A 118 -2.05 -4.85 7.83
C LEU A 118 -2.82 -6.15 7.59
N THR A 119 -2.36 -7.22 8.20
CA THR A 119 -3.06 -8.50 8.24
C THR A 119 -3.81 -8.65 9.55
N ARG A 120 -5.09 -9.01 9.49
CA ARG A 120 -5.94 -9.26 10.66
C ARG A 120 -6.31 -10.74 10.75
N ASP A 121 -6.30 -11.28 11.97
CA ASP A 121 -6.85 -12.60 12.25
C ASP A 121 -8.39 -12.61 12.05
N MET A 122 -8.83 -13.30 11.00
CA MET A 122 -10.24 -13.38 10.60
C MET A 122 -11.09 -14.27 11.51
N GLU A 123 -10.48 -15.05 12.41
CA GLU A 123 -11.19 -15.83 13.43
C GLU A 123 -11.51 -15.01 14.68
N ARG A 124 -10.99 -13.78 14.78
CA ARG A 124 -11.12 -12.89 15.94
C ARG A 124 -11.72 -11.54 15.58
N LEU A 125 -12.97 -11.56 15.10
CA LEU A 125 -13.69 -10.38 14.61
C LEU A 125 -14.81 -9.87 15.54
N ASP A 126 -14.98 -10.47 16.71
CA ASP A 126 -15.94 -9.98 17.71
C ASP A 126 -15.49 -8.60 18.19
N ARG A 127 -16.22 -7.54 17.78
CA ARG A 127 -15.92 -6.14 18.07
C ARG A 127 -15.66 -5.86 19.56
N ASN A 128 -16.27 -6.64 20.46
CA ASN A 128 -16.17 -6.43 21.90
C ASN A 128 -15.05 -7.26 22.54
N LYS A 129 -14.31 -8.04 21.75
CA LYS A 129 -13.14 -8.81 22.19
C LYS A 129 -11.87 -8.29 21.51
N PRO A 130 -10.70 -8.54 22.11
CA PRO A 130 -9.43 -8.28 21.44
C PRO A 130 -9.26 -9.12 20.17
N GLY A 131 -8.73 -8.51 19.12
CA GLY A 131 -8.28 -9.16 17.89
C GLY A 131 -6.77 -9.38 17.88
N ALA A 132 -6.25 -9.97 16.80
CA ALA A 132 -4.82 -10.09 16.54
C ALA A 132 -4.47 -9.46 15.19
N TYR A 133 -3.34 -8.76 15.13
CA TYR A 133 -2.93 -7.95 14.00
C TYR A 133 -1.43 -8.07 13.75
N PHE A 134 -1.08 -8.20 12.49
CA PHE A 134 0.29 -8.22 12.01
C PHE A 134 0.49 -7.10 10.99
N LEU A 135 1.62 -6.41 11.11
CA LEU A 135 1.98 -5.31 10.23
C LEU A 135 3.26 -5.67 9.48
N LYS A 136 3.18 -5.66 8.15
CA LYS A 136 4.32 -5.74 7.25
C LYS A 136 4.57 -4.38 6.62
N LEU A 137 5.82 -3.93 6.62
CA LEU A 137 6.28 -2.79 5.83
C LEU A 137 7.24 -3.32 4.76
N SER A 138 6.94 -3.09 3.49
CA SER A 138 7.84 -3.36 2.37
C SER A 138 8.32 -2.03 1.79
N LEU A 139 9.65 -1.86 1.73
CA LEU A 139 10.31 -0.71 1.15
C LEU A 139 11.05 -1.16 -0.12
N VAL A 140 10.54 -0.73 -1.28
CA VAL A 140 11.02 -1.11 -2.60
C VAL A 140 11.72 0.08 -3.24
N GLY A 141 12.94 -0.11 -3.75
CA GLY A 141 13.65 0.94 -4.49
C GLY A 141 12.93 1.33 -5.78
N SER A 142 13.04 2.59 -6.20
CA SER A 142 12.32 3.10 -7.39
C SER A 142 12.64 2.36 -8.70
N LYS A 143 13.88 1.87 -8.86
CA LYS A 143 14.27 1.01 -9.99
C LYS A 143 13.71 -0.39 -9.87
N GLU A 144 13.58 -0.92 -8.66
CA GLU A 144 12.95 -2.21 -8.42
C GLU A 144 11.45 -2.14 -8.72
N GLU A 145 10.77 -1.07 -8.32
CA GLU A 145 9.37 -0.81 -8.71
C GLU A 145 9.22 -0.81 -10.25
N ALA A 146 10.11 -0.11 -10.96
CA ALA A 146 10.09 -0.09 -12.43
C ALA A 146 10.30 -1.49 -13.04
N ARG A 147 11.16 -2.30 -12.43
CA ARG A 147 11.39 -3.70 -12.82
C ARG A 147 10.19 -4.60 -12.52
N GLN A 148 9.46 -4.35 -11.43
CA GLN A 148 8.23 -5.07 -11.09
C GLN A 148 7.11 -4.73 -12.09
N ILE A 149 7.00 -3.46 -12.51
CA ILE A 149 6.03 -3.02 -13.52
C ILE A 149 6.19 -3.81 -14.84
N VAL A 150 7.41 -3.95 -15.35
CA VAL A 150 7.63 -4.64 -16.64
C VAL A 150 7.62 -6.17 -16.52
N GLY A 151 7.62 -6.69 -15.30
CA GLY A 151 7.61 -8.11 -14.98
C GLY A 151 8.95 -8.84 -15.20
N PRO A 152 9.05 -10.10 -14.72
CA PRO A 152 10.30 -10.85 -14.68
C PRO A 152 10.92 -11.11 -16.05
N ALA A 153 10.08 -11.29 -17.09
CA ALA A 153 10.54 -11.58 -18.44
C ALA A 153 11.28 -10.40 -19.11
N LYS A 154 10.98 -9.16 -18.72
CA LYS A 154 11.59 -7.95 -19.27
C LYS A 154 12.53 -7.26 -18.28
N ARG A 155 12.81 -7.89 -17.14
CA ARG A 155 13.55 -7.31 -16.02
C ARG A 155 14.95 -6.80 -16.39
N SER A 156 15.68 -7.53 -17.23
CA SER A 156 17.03 -7.13 -17.67
C SER A 156 17.02 -5.93 -18.64
N ASP A 157 15.92 -5.72 -19.36
CA ASP A 157 15.71 -4.65 -20.34
C ASP A 157 14.63 -3.66 -19.87
N TRP A 158 14.50 -3.50 -18.55
CA TRP A 158 13.34 -2.83 -17.95
C TRP A 158 13.18 -1.39 -18.42
N GLN A 159 14.28 -0.66 -18.65
CA GLN A 159 14.24 0.73 -19.08
C GLN A 159 13.54 0.88 -20.43
N ASN A 160 13.83 0.00 -21.40
CA ASN A 160 13.20 0.02 -22.71
C ASN A 160 11.75 -0.47 -22.62
N ALA A 161 11.52 -1.57 -21.89
CA ALA A 161 10.21 -2.16 -21.70
C ALA A 161 9.21 -1.22 -21.00
N LEU A 162 9.67 -0.42 -20.04
CA LEU A 162 8.84 0.46 -19.23
C LEU A 162 8.07 1.46 -20.09
N SER A 163 8.72 2.04 -21.10
CA SER A 163 8.09 3.00 -22.01
C SER A 163 6.85 2.44 -22.73
N SER A 164 6.84 1.12 -22.97
CA SER A 164 5.73 0.42 -23.62
C SER A 164 4.66 -0.04 -22.62
N GLU A 165 5.03 -0.25 -21.36
CA GLU A 165 4.12 -0.74 -20.31
C GLU A 165 3.26 0.38 -19.71
N LEU A 166 3.85 1.58 -19.50
CA LEU A 166 3.14 2.70 -18.88
C LEU A 166 1.84 3.13 -19.60
N PRO A 167 1.78 3.19 -20.95
CA PRO A 167 0.54 3.48 -21.65
C PRO A 167 -0.55 2.43 -21.42
N LEU A 168 -0.18 1.16 -21.27
CA LEU A 168 -1.12 0.05 -21.02
C LEU A 168 -1.75 0.18 -19.62
N LEU A 169 -0.92 0.42 -18.60
CA LEU A 169 -1.42 0.66 -17.23
C LEU A 169 -2.34 1.88 -17.18
N LYS A 170 -1.97 2.95 -17.90
CA LYS A 170 -2.83 4.14 -18.00
C LYS A 170 -4.17 3.80 -18.65
N GLN A 171 -4.18 2.99 -19.71
CA GLN A 171 -5.41 2.58 -20.39
C GLN A 171 -6.31 1.77 -19.44
N ASP A 172 -5.74 0.84 -18.67
CA ASP A 172 -6.49 0.06 -17.67
C ASP A 172 -7.12 0.97 -16.61
N ARG A 173 -6.35 1.93 -16.09
CA ARG A 173 -6.86 2.95 -15.16
C ARG A 173 -8.00 3.75 -15.78
N ASP A 174 -7.80 4.29 -16.99
CA ASP A 174 -8.81 5.12 -17.65
C ASP A 174 -10.13 4.35 -17.83
N GLN A 175 -10.06 3.06 -18.18
CA GLN A 175 -11.22 2.19 -18.32
C GLN A 175 -11.92 1.91 -16.98
N ALA A 176 -11.15 1.68 -15.91
CA ALA A 176 -11.68 1.50 -14.56
C ALA A 176 -12.35 2.79 -14.05
N GLU A 177 -11.70 3.93 -14.21
CA GLU A 177 -12.21 5.25 -13.80
C GLU A 177 -13.48 5.63 -14.56
N GLU A 178 -13.55 5.36 -15.86
CA GLU A 178 -14.76 5.61 -16.66
C GLU A 178 -15.95 4.77 -16.14
N THR A 179 -15.71 3.51 -15.80
CA THR A 179 -16.73 2.64 -15.20
C THR A 179 -17.23 3.19 -13.86
N LEU A 180 -16.31 3.71 -13.04
CA LEU A 180 -16.61 4.31 -11.74
C LEU A 180 -17.36 5.64 -11.86
N ARG A 181 -16.97 6.51 -12.80
CA ARG A 181 -17.67 7.79 -13.08
C ARG A 181 -19.14 7.56 -13.46
N ARG A 182 -19.43 6.54 -14.28
CA ARG A 182 -20.82 6.16 -14.63
C ARG A 182 -21.67 5.74 -13.43
N ARG A 183 -21.03 5.33 -12.33
CA ARG A 183 -21.67 4.99 -11.05
C ARG A 183 -21.69 6.15 -10.06
N GLY A 184 -21.29 7.35 -10.47
CA GLY A 184 -21.26 8.54 -9.62
C GLY A 184 -20.05 8.62 -8.67
N VAL A 185 -19.03 7.79 -8.87
CA VAL A 185 -17.78 7.87 -8.09
C VAL A 185 -16.94 9.03 -8.59
N VAL A 186 -16.39 9.80 -7.64
CA VAL A 186 -15.54 10.95 -7.92
C VAL A 186 -14.11 10.45 -8.08
N ILE A 187 -13.44 10.89 -9.15
CA ILE A 187 -12.04 10.56 -9.41
C ILE A 187 -11.18 11.77 -9.06
N ASP A 188 -10.11 11.55 -8.32
CA ASP A 188 -9.11 12.57 -8.01
C ASP A 188 -8.26 12.88 -9.25
N SER A 189 -8.76 13.82 -10.07
CA SER A 189 -8.04 14.27 -11.26
C SER A 189 -6.80 15.11 -10.94
N ALA A 190 -6.61 15.56 -9.69
CA ALA A 190 -5.44 16.32 -9.27
C ALA A 190 -4.26 15.41 -8.90
N TYR A 191 -4.50 14.13 -8.62
CA TYR A 191 -3.45 13.14 -8.42
C TYR A 191 -2.58 12.99 -9.67
N GLN A 192 -1.26 13.07 -9.45
CA GLN A 192 -0.23 12.85 -10.46
C GLN A 192 0.62 11.66 -10.04
N ASP A 193 0.84 10.73 -10.98
CA ASP A 193 1.74 9.63 -10.73
C ASP A 193 3.17 10.14 -10.43
N PRO A 194 3.91 9.45 -9.56
CA PRO A 194 5.34 9.62 -9.38
C PRO A 194 6.11 9.61 -10.72
N SER A 195 7.23 10.34 -10.80
CA SER A 195 8.22 10.11 -11.86
C SER A 195 8.85 8.73 -11.68
N ILE A 196 9.15 8.03 -12.78
CA ILE A 196 9.92 6.78 -12.77
C ILE A 196 11.37 7.09 -13.16
N PRO A 197 12.37 6.45 -12.53
CA PRO A 197 13.78 6.57 -12.90
C PRO A 197 14.12 6.10 -14.31
#